data_AF-A0A258LPW6-F1
#
_entry.id   AF-A0A258LPW6-F1
#
_cell.length_a   1.000
_cell.length_b   1.000
_cell.length_c   1.000
_cell.angle_alpha   90.00
_cell.angle_beta   90.00
_cell.angle_gamma   90.00
#
_symmetry.space_group_name_H-M   'P 1'
#
loop_
_entity.id
_entity.type
_entity.pdbx_description
1 polymer ?
#
loop_
_entity_poly.entity_id
_entity_poly.type
_entity_poly.pdbx_seq_one_letter_code
_entity_poly.pdbx_strand_id
1 'polypeptide(L)'
;MEGVTIDPRRLTLPSEAPLVVEGAGGLMVPLTRTFLTIDLFARWGLPVILCARTELGTINHTLLSIEAMKARNMPIHGIAFIGEEVRDSQQVIAAFSGVRVLGRLPRISPLNAEGVASAFASGFDIGDFQP
;
A
#
# COMPACT_ATOMS: atom_id res chain seq x y z
N MET A 1 13.03 19.63 8.69
CA MET A 1 14.30 18.89 8.61
C MET A 1 15.22 19.69 7.69
N GLU A 2 15.76 20.79 8.19
CA GLU A 2 16.60 21.68 7.39
C GLU A 2 18.05 21.19 7.42
N GLY A 3 18.71 21.19 6.26
CA GLY A 3 20.14 20.89 6.13
C GLY A 3 20.52 19.44 5.75
N VAL A 4 19.58 18.50 5.65
CA VAL A 4 19.86 17.12 5.22
C VAL A 4 19.35 16.91 3.79
N THR A 5 20.24 16.51 2.88
CA THR A 5 19.88 16.13 1.51
C THR A 5 19.80 14.60 1.41
N ILE A 6 18.64 14.09 1.03
CA ILE A 6 18.46 12.67 0.71
C ILE A 6 19.02 12.41 -0.69
N ASP A 7 19.96 11.48 -0.81
CA ASP A 7 20.38 10.94 -2.12
C ASP A 7 19.58 9.66 -2.41
N PRO A 8 18.63 9.69 -3.36
CA PRO A 8 17.79 8.52 -3.65
C PRO A 8 18.58 7.30 -4.10
N ARG A 9 19.82 7.44 -4.58
CA ARG A 9 20.66 6.32 -5.01
C ARG A 9 21.20 5.50 -3.84
N ARG A 10 21.26 6.08 -2.65
CA ARG A 10 21.69 5.42 -1.42
C ARG A 10 20.56 4.69 -0.70
N LEU A 11 19.32 4.84 -1.17
CA LEU A 11 18.16 4.13 -0.65
C LEU A 11 18.08 2.74 -1.29
N THR A 12 19.00 1.87 -0.90
CA THR A 12 19.03 0.45 -1.28
C THR A 12 18.33 -0.40 -0.23
N LEU A 13 17.77 -1.52 -0.66
CA LEU A 13 17.13 -2.46 0.26
C LEU A 13 18.18 -3.31 0.99
N PRO A 14 17.93 -3.67 2.26
CA PRO A 14 18.70 -4.70 2.96
C PRO A 14 18.49 -6.08 2.32
N SER A 15 19.41 -7.01 2.57
CA SER A 15 19.35 -8.39 2.04
C SER A 15 18.61 -9.37 2.97
N GLU A 16 18.32 -8.94 4.19
CA GLU A 16 17.67 -9.70 5.24
C GLU A 16 16.19 -9.93 4.92
N ALA A 17 15.70 -11.15 5.18
CA ALA A 17 14.30 -11.53 5.01
C ALA A 17 13.75 -12.17 6.30
N PRO A 18 12.44 -12.01 6.61
CA PRO A 18 11.44 -11.27 5.84
C PRO A 18 11.62 -9.74 5.94
N LEU A 19 11.37 -9.04 4.82
CA LEU A 19 11.48 -7.59 4.74
C LEU A 19 10.11 -6.97 4.42
N VAL A 20 9.67 -6.05 5.27
CA VAL A 20 8.53 -5.17 5.00
C VAL A 20 9.06 -3.75 4.91
N VAL A 21 8.67 -3.03 3.85
CA VAL A 21 9.06 -1.64 3.64
C VAL A 21 7.81 -0.78 3.61
N GLU A 22 7.74 0.19 4.52
CA GLU A 22 6.68 1.20 4.54
C GLU A 22 7.23 2.55 4.10
N GLY A 23 6.50 3.25 3.24
CA GLY A 23 6.80 4.63 2.88
C GLY A 23 6.33 5.62 3.95
N ALA A 24 6.66 6.89 3.79
CA ALA A 24 6.13 7.96 4.64
C ALA A 24 5.00 8.70 3.88
N GLY A 25 3.77 8.24 4.05
CA GLY A 25 2.58 8.83 3.41
C GLY A 25 2.23 8.18 2.07
N GLY A 26 1.69 8.98 1.13
CA GLY A 26 1.22 8.50 -0.16
C GLY A 26 2.31 8.31 -1.22
N LEU A 27 1.94 7.66 -2.33
CA LEU A 27 2.83 7.36 -3.45
C LEU A 27 3.52 8.60 -4.04
N MET A 28 2.79 9.72 -4.17
CA MET A 28 3.28 10.96 -4.78
C MET A 28 3.96 11.90 -3.76
N VAL A 29 4.27 11.44 -2.54
CA VAL A 29 5.01 12.24 -1.57
C VAL A 29 6.45 12.46 -2.08
N PRO A 30 6.94 13.71 -2.11
CA PRO A 30 8.32 13.98 -2.51
C PRO A 30 9.31 13.52 -1.43
N LEU A 31 10.29 12.69 -1.83
CA LEU A 31 11.48 12.38 -1.02
C LEU A 31 12.54 13.47 -1.17
N THR A 32 12.60 14.06 -2.36
CA THR A 32 13.39 15.26 -2.66
C THR A 32 12.56 16.20 -3.53
N ARG A 33 13.10 17.37 -3.88
CA ARG A 33 12.43 18.31 -4.81
C ARG A 33 12.19 17.74 -6.21
N THR A 34 12.87 16.65 -6.59
CA THR A 34 12.83 16.08 -7.94
C THR A 34 12.58 14.57 -7.95
N PHE A 35 12.26 13.97 -6.80
CA PHE A 35 12.13 12.51 -6.68
C PHE A 35 10.99 12.13 -5.73
N LEU A 36 10.05 11.30 -6.21
CA LEU A 36 8.87 10.88 -5.46
C LEU A 36 9.05 9.48 -4.85
N THR A 37 8.28 9.17 -3.81
CA THR A 37 8.25 7.83 -3.19
C THR A 37 7.88 6.74 -4.20
N ILE A 38 6.92 6.99 -5.09
CA ILE A 38 6.51 6.03 -6.13
C ILE A 38 7.65 5.68 -7.10
N ASP A 39 8.56 6.63 -7.36
CA ASP A 39 9.73 6.39 -8.23
C ASP A 39 10.78 5.54 -7.49
N LEU A 40 10.84 5.62 -6.15
CA LEU A 40 11.66 4.72 -5.33
C LEU A 40 11.14 3.28 -5.41
N PHE A 41 9.84 3.11 -5.19
CA PHE A 41 9.21 1.78 -5.16
C PHE A 41 9.25 1.13 -6.54
N ALA A 42 8.99 1.88 -7.61
CA ALA A 42 9.13 1.39 -8.99
C ALA A 42 10.57 0.92 -9.28
N ARG A 43 11.57 1.65 -8.77
CA ARG A 43 12.98 1.27 -8.93
C ARG A 43 13.37 0.02 -8.14
N TRP A 44 12.81 -0.18 -6.95
CA TRP A 44 13.02 -1.42 -6.19
C TRP A 44 12.32 -2.62 -6.84
N GLY A 45 11.22 -2.39 -7.55
CA GLY A 45 10.52 -3.45 -8.30
C GLY A 45 9.91 -4.54 -7.41
N LEU A 46 9.74 -4.28 -6.11
CA LEU A 46 9.09 -5.21 -5.20
C LEU A 46 7.56 -5.11 -5.31
N PRO A 47 6.82 -6.22 -5.15
CA PRO A 47 5.36 -6.19 -5.09
C PRO A 47 4.85 -5.25 -3.99
N VAL A 48 3.93 -4.35 -4.33
CA VAL A 48 3.35 -3.37 -3.38
C VAL A 48 1.93 -3.77 -3.00
N ILE A 49 1.66 -3.73 -1.70
CA ILE A 49 0.28 -3.77 -1.16
C ILE A 49 -0.21 -2.34 -1.01
N LEU A 50 -1.28 -1.99 -1.72
CA LEU A 50 -1.90 -0.67 -1.61
C LEU A 50 -2.93 -0.67 -0.48
N CYS A 51 -2.66 0.08 0.59
CA CYS A 51 -3.60 0.27 1.70
C CYS A 51 -4.61 1.37 1.37
N ALA A 52 -5.89 1.03 1.24
CA ALA A 52 -6.97 1.96 0.90
C ALA A 52 -7.99 2.09 2.04
N ARG A 53 -8.21 3.31 2.54
CA ARG A 53 -9.26 3.57 3.53
C ARG A 53 -10.66 3.51 2.91
N THR A 54 -11.64 3.02 3.65
CA THR A 54 -13.04 2.90 3.17
C THR A 54 -13.88 4.12 3.53
N GLU A 55 -13.57 5.26 2.91
CA GLU A 55 -14.27 6.53 3.13
C GLU A 55 -14.61 7.23 1.81
N LEU A 56 -15.43 8.28 1.86
CA LEU A 56 -15.81 9.05 0.66
C LEU A 56 -14.56 9.52 -0.11
N GLY A 57 -14.56 9.30 -1.43
CA GLY A 57 -13.42 9.57 -2.31
C GLY A 57 -12.44 8.40 -2.47
N THR A 58 -12.62 7.29 -1.75
CA THR A 58 -11.73 6.12 -1.84
C THR A 58 -11.64 5.53 -3.25
N ILE A 59 -12.75 5.48 -4.00
CA ILE A 59 -12.76 4.97 -5.37
C ILE A 59 -11.77 5.76 -6.23
N ASN A 60 -11.92 7.09 -6.26
CA ASN A 60 -11.04 7.95 -7.04
C ASN A 60 -9.57 7.86 -6.59
N HIS A 61 -9.30 7.98 -5.28
CA HIS A 61 -7.93 7.94 -4.78
C HIS A 61 -7.24 6.61 -5.04
N THR A 62 -7.96 5.50 -4.89
CA THR A 62 -7.41 4.16 -5.09
C THR A 62 -7.15 3.91 -6.58
N LEU A 63 -8.10 4.25 -7.45
CA LEU A 63 -7.91 4.09 -8.91
C LEU A 63 -6.78 4.98 -9.44
N LEU A 64 -6.72 6.27 -9.04
CA LEU A 64 -5.62 7.16 -9.43
C LEU A 64 -4.26 6.66 -8.92
N SER A 65 -4.22 6.10 -7.71
CA SER A 65 -3.01 5.49 -7.16
C SER A 65 -2.56 4.30 -8.02
N ILE A 66 -3.49 3.39 -8.33
CA ILE A 66 -3.20 2.21 -9.15
C ILE A 66 -2.74 2.59 -10.55
N GLU A 67 -3.39 3.56 -11.21
CA GLU A 67 -2.97 4.03 -12.53
C GLU A 67 -1.57 4.64 -12.50
N ALA A 68 -1.23 5.41 -11.45
CA ALA A 68 0.13 5.94 -11.28
C ALA A 68 1.19 4.85 -11.07
N MET A 69 0.83 3.75 -10.39
CA MET A 69 1.69 2.57 -10.18
C MET A 69 1.88 1.79 -11.50
N LYS A 70 0.78 1.52 -12.22
CA LYS A 70 0.81 0.83 -13.52
C LYS A 70 1.60 1.60 -14.56
N ALA A 71 1.46 2.93 -14.61
CA ALA A 71 2.22 3.79 -15.51
C ALA A 71 3.75 3.70 -15.29
N ARG A 72 4.19 3.21 -14.14
CA ARG A 72 5.60 2.98 -13.79
C ARG A 72 6.00 1.50 -13.83
N ASN A 73 5.16 0.63 -14.38
CA ASN A 73 5.33 -0.82 -14.38
C ASN A 73 5.61 -1.39 -12.98
N MET A 74 5.05 -0.77 -11.94
CA MET A 74 5.29 -1.20 -10.57
C MET A 74 4.40 -2.42 -10.26
N PRO A 75 4.96 -3.53 -9.76
CA PRO A 75 4.17 -4.71 -9.45
C PRO A 75 3.24 -4.44 -8.26
N ILE A 76 1.96 -4.73 -8.45
CA ILE A 76 0.93 -4.55 -7.43
C ILE A 76 0.55 -5.92 -6.89
N HIS A 77 0.89 -6.19 -5.64
CA HIS A 77 0.50 -7.44 -4.97
C HIS A 77 -1.00 -7.49 -4.75
N GLY A 78 -1.62 -6.38 -4.33
CA GLY A 78 -3.05 -6.31 -4.11
C GLY A 78 -3.46 -5.10 -3.28
N ILE A 79 -4.76 -4.99 -3.01
CA ILE A 79 -5.36 -3.91 -2.21
C ILE A 79 -5.77 -4.46 -0.85
N ALA A 80 -5.34 -3.78 0.22
CA ALA A 80 -5.82 -4.03 1.57
C ALA A 80 -6.71 -2.87 2.01
N PHE A 81 -7.99 -3.14 2.30
CA PHE A 81 -8.90 -2.10 2.76
C PHE A 81 -8.81 -1.88 4.27
N ILE A 82 -8.97 -0.64 4.73
CA ILE A 82 -8.92 -0.29 6.15
C ILE A 82 -10.11 0.58 6.53
N GLY A 83 -10.85 0.18 7.57
CA GLY A 83 -12.05 0.88 8.05
C GLY A 83 -13.32 0.06 7.83
N GLU A 84 -14.49 0.69 7.99
CA GLU A 84 -15.79 0.03 7.86
C GLU A 84 -16.03 -0.54 6.47
N GLU A 85 -16.82 -1.60 6.37
CA GLU A 85 -17.09 -2.23 5.08
C GLU A 85 -17.97 -1.33 4.20
N VAL A 86 -17.52 -1.08 2.97
CA VAL A 86 -18.32 -0.42 1.93
C VAL A 86 -18.21 -1.27 0.66
N ARG A 87 -18.98 -2.37 0.63
CA ARG A 87 -18.85 -3.45 -0.38
C ARG A 87 -18.86 -2.93 -1.81
N ASP A 88 -19.79 -2.05 -2.13
CA ASP A 88 -19.96 -1.50 -3.47
C ASP A 88 -18.69 -0.76 -3.94
N SER A 89 -18.09 0.06 -3.07
CA SER A 89 -16.83 0.76 -3.39
C SER A 89 -15.68 -0.22 -3.65
N GLN A 90 -15.57 -1.27 -2.85
CA GLN A 90 -14.51 -2.28 -2.99
C GLN A 90 -14.66 -3.08 -4.30
N GLN A 91 -15.89 -3.46 -4.64
CA GLN A 91 -16.21 -4.17 -5.88
C GLN A 91 -15.93 -3.30 -7.12
N VAL A 92 -16.34 -2.03 -7.09
CA VAL A 92 -16.05 -1.06 -8.16
C VAL A 92 -14.55 -0.89 -8.34
N ILE A 93 -13.80 -0.68 -7.25
CA ILE A 93 -12.34 -0.54 -7.32
C ILE A 93 -11.69 -1.79 -7.92
N ALA A 94 -12.08 -2.99 -7.47
CA ALA A 94 -11.54 -4.25 -7.98
C ALA A 94 -11.83 -4.41 -9.49
N ALA A 95 -13.07 -4.16 -9.90
CA ALA A 95 -13.51 -4.31 -11.29
C ALA A 95 -12.80 -3.34 -12.25
N PHE A 96 -12.69 -2.06 -11.88
CA PHE A 96 -12.05 -1.05 -12.73
C PHE A 96 -10.53 -1.15 -12.73
N SER A 97 -9.93 -1.50 -11.59
CA SER A 97 -8.46 -1.61 -11.49
C SER A 97 -7.91 -2.90 -12.07
N GLY A 98 -8.67 -4.00 -12.02
CA GLY A 98 -8.18 -5.35 -12.30
C GLY A 98 -7.18 -5.86 -11.26
N VAL A 99 -7.02 -5.17 -10.13
CA VAL A 99 -6.12 -5.54 -9.05
C VAL A 99 -6.89 -6.37 -8.03
N ARG A 100 -6.27 -7.46 -7.56
CA ARG A 100 -6.88 -8.31 -6.53
C ARG A 100 -7.07 -7.58 -5.20
N VAL A 101 -8.17 -7.88 -4.52
CA VAL A 101 -8.44 -7.43 -3.16
C VAL A 101 -7.98 -8.53 -2.22
N LEU A 102 -7.06 -8.19 -1.31
CA LEU A 102 -6.50 -9.14 -0.35
C LEU A 102 -7.44 -9.35 0.84
N GLY A 103 -8.18 -8.31 1.21
CA GLY A 103 -9.05 -8.33 2.37
C GLY A 103 -9.25 -6.96 3.00
N ARG A 104 -9.74 -6.95 4.24
CA ARG A 104 -10.06 -5.72 4.98
C ARG A 104 -9.74 -5.83 6.46
N LEU A 105 -9.14 -4.79 7.02
CA LEU A 105 -9.03 -4.57 8.46
C LEU A 105 -10.09 -3.59 8.95
N PRO A 106 -10.80 -3.89 10.06
CA PRO A 106 -11.60 -2.89 10.76
C PRO A 106 -10.70 -1.85 11.47
N ARG A 107 -11.30 -0.78 12.01
CA ARG A 107 -10.58 0.10 12.94
C ARG A 107 -10.37 -0.63 14.26
N ILE A 108 -9.13 -0.72 14.73
CA ILE A 108 -8.76 -1.44 15.95
C ILE A 108 -8.59 -0.43 17.08
N SER A 109 -9.34 -0.59 18.17
CA SER A 109 -9.26 0.27 19.36
C SER A 109 -9.51 -0.56 20.62
N PRO A 110 -8.55 -0.64 21.56
CA PRO A 110 -7.19 -0.08 21.47
C PRO A 110 -6.35 -0.81 20.41
N LEU A 111 -5.43 -0.10 19.75
CA LEU A 111 -4.49 -0.72 18.83
C LEU A 111 -3.44 -1.51 19.62
N ASN A 112 -3.58 -2.84 19.64
CA ASN A 112 -2.68 -3.75 20.32
C ASN A 112 -2.39 -5.00 19.44
N ALA A 113 -1.37 -5.78 19.83
CA ALA A 113 -0.91 -6.92 19.04
C ALA A 113 -2.00 -8.00 18.87
N GLU A 114 -2.75 -8.29 19.92
CA GLU A 114 -3.84 -9.28 19.89
C GLU A 114 -4.97 -8.86 18.95
N GLY A 115 -5.38 -7.60 19.01
CA GLY A 115 -6.41 -7.03 18.14
C GLY A 115 -5.98 -7.02 16.68
N VAL A 116 -4.72 -6.71 16.38
CA VAL A 116 -4.16 -6.79 15.02
C VAL A 116 -4.13 -8.24 14.53
N ALA A 117 -3.67 -9.18 15.36
CA ALA A 117 -3.61 -10.59 14.98
C ALA A 117 -5.01 -11.16 14.70
N SER A 118 -5.98 -10.87 15.57
CA SER A 118 -7.38 -11.29 15.41
C SER A 118 -8.04 -10.66 14.18
N ALA A 119 -7.82 -9.36 13.96
CA ALA A 119 -8.31 -8.65 12.79
C ALA A 119 -7.68 -9.19 11.49
N PHE A 120 -6.39 -9.52 11.50
CA PHE A 120 -5.72 -10.11 10.35
C PHE A 120 -6.27 -11.50 10.02
N ALA A 121 -6.37 -12.37 11.04
CA ALA A 121 -6.85 -13.74 10.87
C ALA A 121 -8.32 -13.83 10.40
N SER A 122 -9.13 -12.82 10.69
CA SER A 122 -10.52 -12.73 10.24
C SER A 122 -10.69 -11.98 8.91
N GLY A 123 -9.76 -11.08 8.59
CA GLY A 123 -9.87 -10.14 7.47
C GLY A 123 -9.07 -10.52 6.23
N PHE A 124 -8.15 -11.48 6.32
CA PHE A 124 -7.24 -11.89 5.24
C PHE A 124 -7.00 -13.40 5.22
N ASP A 125 -6.69 -13.94 4.04
CA ASP A 125 -6.09 -15.26 3.89
C ASP A 125 -4.56 -15.14 3.88
N ILE A 126 -3.88 -15.86 4.77
CA ILE A 126 -2.41 -15.85 4.83
C ILE A 126 -1.75 -16.41 3.57
N GLY A 127 -2.45 -17.30 2.84
CA GLY A 127 -1.99 -17.86 1.57
C GLY A 127 -1.81 -16.80 0.48
N ASP A 128 -2.53 -15.68 0.55
CA ASP A 128 -2.43 -14.59 -0.42
C ASP A 128 -1.12 -13.79 -0.31
N PHE A 129 -0.35 -13.97 0.76
CA PHE A 129 0.90 -13.25 1.05
C PHE A 129 2.15 -14.11 0.88
N GLN A 130 2.00 -15.37 0.50
CA GLN A 130 3.14 -16.22 0.17
C GLN A 130 3.66 -15.87 -1.24
N PRO A 131 4.99 -15.85 -1.43
CA PRO A 131 5.62 -15.52 -2.72
C PRO A 131 5.38 -16.57 -3.82
#